data_AF-A0A923YPY9-F1
#
_entry.id   AF-A0A923YPY9-F1
#
_cell.length_a   1.000
_cell.length_b   1.000
_cell.length_c   1.000
_cell.angle_alpha   90.00
_cell.angle_beta   90.00
_cell.angle_gamma   90.00
#
_symmetry.space_group_name_H-M   'P 1'
#
loop_
_entity.id
_entity.type
_entity.pdbx_description
1 polymer ?
#
loop_
_entity_poly.entity_id
_entity_poly.type
_entity_poly.pdbx_seq_one_letter_code
_entity_poly.pdbx_strand_id
1 'polypeptide(L)'
;MRLILTAVIFLTGLFDLYLAFGFLTDPINVGQQFYLQPTHNTNGGLAVLRADFTAFFGVAAACMMWGAWRRNADLLLVPALLFGTALTVRALSLAVDGTYPGFAVPMVVEAFHVVLLGLAWRLLPHHPIEEITG
;
A
#
# COMPACT_ATOMS: atom_id res chain seq x y z
N MET A 1 -20.67 11.78 -6.27
CA MET A 1 -20.09 10.77 -5.36
C MET A 1 -18.98 9.96 -6.02
N ARG A 2 -19.18 9.36 -7.20
CA ARG A 2 -18.12 8.56 -7.88
C ARG A 2 -16.81 9.30 -8.17
N LEU A 3 -16.85 10.56 -8.67
CA LEU A 3 -15.64 11.34 -8.96
C LEU A 3 -14.77 11.59 -7.71
N ILE A 4 -15.41 11.86 -6.56
CA ILE A 4 -14.69 12.08 -5.30
C ILE A 4 -13.97 10.79 -4.90
N LEU A 5 -14.65 9.64 -4.97
CA LEU A 5 -14.07 8.35 -4.62
C LEU A 5 -12.86 8.01 -5.51
N THR A 6 -12.99 8.18 -6.83
CA THR A 6 -11.89 7.98 -7.77
C THR A 6 -10.71 8.92 -7.50
N ALA A 7 -10.99 10.20 -7.21
CA ALA A 7 -9.95 11.17 -6.89
C ALA A 7 -9.21 10.82 -5.58
N VAL A 8 -9.93 10.40 -4.55
CA VAL A 8 -9.32 9.97 -3.27
C VAL A 8 -8.42 8.76 -3.51
N ILE A 9 -8.88 7.73 -4.22
CA ILE A 9 -8.06 6.54 -4.52
C ILE A 9 -6.80 6.93 -5.31
N PHE A 10 -6.93 7.82 -6.29
CA PHE A 10 -5.78 8.25 -7.09
C PHE A 10 -4.75 9.02 -6.24
N LEU A 11 -5.21 9.92 -5.36
CA LEU A 11 -4.34 10.66 -4.43
C LEU A 11 -3.67 9.73 -3.41
N THR A 12 -4.40 8.74 -2.90
CA THR A 12 -3.85 7.69 -2.04
C THR A 12 -2.79 6.87 -2.79
N GLY A 13 -3.04 6.52 -4.04
CA GLY A 13 -2.03 5.87 -4.89
C GLY A 13 -0.80 6.74 -5.14
N LEU A 14 -0.94 8.05 -5.31
CA LEU A 14 0.21 8.97 -5.41
C LEU A 14 1.04 9.02 -4.12
N PHE A 15 0.39 8.96 -2.96
CA PHE A 15 1.09 8.88 -1.68
C PHE A 15 1.90 7.59 -1.56
N ASP A 16 1.33 6.45 -1.93
CA ASP A 16 2.06 5.17 -1.96
C ASP A 16 3.20 5.19 -2.99
N LEU A 17 2.99 5.83 -4.15
CA LEU A 17 4.04 5.98 -5.16
C LEU A 17 5.22 6.80 -4.62
N TYR A 18 4.93 7.85 -3.83
CA TYR A 18 5.96 8.63 -3.14
C TYR A 18 6.75 7.76 -2.15
N LEU A 19 6.09 6.91 -1.36
CA LEU A 19 6.76 5.98 -0.46
C LEU A 19 7.63 4.97 -1.22
N ALA A 20 7.10 4.39 -2.31
CA ALA A 20 7.83 3.45 -3.16
C ALA A 20 9.12 4.09 -3.71
N PHE A 21 9.03 5.31 -4.23
CA PHE A 21 10.20 6.03 -4.74
C PHE A 21 11.19 6.39 -3.62
N GLY A 22 10.68 6.75 -2.44
CA GLY A 22 11.48 6.98 -1.25
C GLY A 22 12.32 5.75 -0.87
N PHE A 23 11.70 4.58 -0.79
CA PHE A 23 12.41 3.32 -0.53
C PHE A 23 13.41 2.95 -1.63
N LEU A 24 13.12 3.26 -2.90
CA LEU A 24 14.03 3.01 -4.00
C LEU A 24 15.29 3.88 -3.95
N THR A 25 15.13 5.17 -3.63
CA THR A 25 16.18 6.19 -3.74
C THR A 25 16.92 6.46 -2.44
N ASP A 26 16.21 6.53 -1.32
CA ASP A 26 16.73 6.82 0.02
C ASP A 26 16.16 5.85 1.09
N PRO A 27 16.45 4.53 0.97
CA PRO A 27 15.88 3.51 1.85
C PRO A 27 16.27 3.64 3.32
N ILE A 28 17.37 4.33 3.65
CA ILE A 28 17.81 4.47 5.03
C ILE A 28 16.90 5.44 5.77
N ASN A 29 16.74 6.66 5.24
CA ASN A 29 15.93 7.68 5.90
C ASN A 29 14.46 7.29 5.94
N VAL A 30 13.93 6.72 4.85
CA VAL A 30 12.55 6.22 4.84
C VAL A 30 12.40 5.00 5.74
N GLY A 31 13.33 4.04 5.70
CA GLY A 31 13.30 2.85 6.55
C GLY A 31 13.28 3.17 8.05
N GLN A 32 14.00 4.21 8.48
CA GLN A 32 13.97 4.66 9.88
C GLN A 32 12.57 5.10 10.34
N GLN A 33 11.76 5.68 9.46
CA GLN A 33 10.36 6.03 9.77
C GLN A 33 9.48 4.79 9.98
N PHE A 34 9.91 3.63 9.47
CA PHE A 34 9.28 2.33 9.64
C PHE A 34 9.97 1.47 10.72
N TYR A 35 10.85 2.06 11.54
CA TYR A 35 11.64 1.35 12.56
C TYR A 35 12.58 0.27 11.98
N LEU A 36 13.03 0.46 10.74
CA LEU A 36 13.91 -0.48 10.05
C LEU A 36 15.33 0.08 9.96
N GLN A 37 16.31 -0.78 10.26
CA GLN A 37 17.72 -0.50 10.04
C GLN A 37 18.44 -1.78 9.59
N PRO A 38 19.31 -1.71 8.56
CA PRO A 38 20.10 -2.86 8.14
C PRO A 38 21.25 -3.08 9.13
N THR A 39 21.10 -4.03 10.06
CA THR A 39 22.04 -4.22 11.20
C THR A 39 23.15 -5.25 10.96
N HIS A 40 22.92 -6.28 10.14
CA HIS A 40 23.88 -7.38 9.94
C HIS A 40 24.69 -7.23 8.65
N ASN A 41 24.03 -7.29 7.50
CA ASN A 41 24.63 -7.06 6.18
C ASN A 41 24.02 -5.80 5.59
N THR A 42 24.76 -4.69 5.60
CA THR A 42 24.27 -3.40 5.12
C THR A 42 23.77 -3.48 3.69
N ASN A 43 24.53 -4.10 2.79
CA ASN A 43 24.17 -4.21 1.38
C ASN A 43 22.93 -5.09 1.18
N GLY A 44 22.85 -6.21 1.91
CA GLY A 44 21.69 -7.10 1.86
C GLY A 44 20.42 -6.44 2.40
N GLY A 45 20.49 -5.76 3.54
CA GLY A 45 19.36 -5.03 4.11
C GLY A 45 18.93 -3.85 3.24
N LEU A 46 19.88 -3.14 2.62
CA LEU A 46 19.59 -2.11 1.63
C LEU A 46 18.92 -2.65 0.36
N ALA A 47 19.24 -3.88 -0.05
CA ALA A 47 18.59 -4.53 -1.18
C ALA A 47 17.13 -4.90 -0.85
N VAL A 48 16.88 -5.47 0.34
CA VAL A 48 15.53 -5.79 0.85
C VAL A 48 14.68 -4.52 0.98
N LEU A 49 15.21 -3.47 1.61
CA LEU A 49 14.49 -2.21 1.76
C LEU A 49 14.08 -1.61 0.40
N ARG A 50 14.96 -1.67 -0.60
CA ARG A 50 14.62 -1.21 -1.95
C ARG A 50 13.63 -2.13 -2.62
N ALA A 51 13.89 -3.43 -2.67
CA ALA A 51 13.09 -4.36 -3.45
C ALA A 51 11.67 -4.51 -2.88
N ASP A 52 11.58 -4.85 -1.60
CA ASP A 52 10.33 -5.36 -1.03
C ASP A 52 9.35 -4.22 -0.74
N PHE A 53 9.85 -3.08 -0.24
CA PHE A 53 8.99 -1.93 0.03
C PHE A 53 8.62 -1.16 -1.24
N THR A 54 9.53 -1.05 -2.23
CA THR A 54 9.17 -0.48 -3.54
C THR A 54 8.16 -1.38 -4.25
N ALA A 55 8.29 -2.71 -4.14
CA ALA A 55 7.31 -3.62 -4.71
C ALA A 55 5.95 -3.48 -4.00
N PHE A 56 5.92 -3.49 -2.67
CA PHE A 56 4.68 -3.36 -1.90
C PHE A 56 3.93 -2.07 -2.22
N PHE A 57 4.57 -0.92 -2.01
CA PHE A 57 3.94 0.38 -2.22
C PHE A 57 3.78 0.73 -3.70
N GLY A 58 4.75 0.36 -4.55
CA GLY A 58 4.73 0.67 -5.97
C GLY A 58 3.66 -0.11 -6.74
N VAL A 59 3.50 -1.40 -6.44
CA VAL A 59 2.41 -2.20 -7.03
C VAL A 59 1.06 -1.72 -6.50
N ALA A 60 0.95 -1.44 -5.20
CA ALA A 60 -0.28 -0.88 -4.63
C ALA A 60 -0.67 0.44 -5.31
N ALA A 61 0.29 1.37 -5.45
CA ALA A 61 0.12 2.64 -6.14
C ALA A 61 -0.31 2.47 -7.59
N ALA A 62 0.39 1.63 -8.36
CA ALA A 62 0.08 1.40 -9.77
C ALA A 62 -1.34 0.85 -9.94
N CYS A 63 -1.72 -0.15 -9.14
CA CYS A 63 -3.06 -0.73 -9.16
C CYS A 63 -4.14 0.27 -8.75
N MET A 64 -3.91 1.09 -7.71
CA MET A 64 -4.85 2.13 -7.29
C MET A 64 -5.04 3.20 -8.35
N MET A 65 -3.94 3.74 -8.89
CA MET A 65 -3.98 4.81 -9.89
C MET A 65 -4.61 4.32 -11.20
N TRP A 66 -4.22 3.13 -11.68
CA TRP A 66 -4.79 2.52 -12.90
C TRP A 66 -6.24 2.12 -12.70
N GLY A 67 -6.58 1.46 -11.58
CA GLY A 67 -7.94 1.07 -11.25
C GLY A 67 -8.86 2.28 -11.13
N ALA A 68 -8.39 3.37 -10.53
CA ALA A 68 -9.11 4.64 -10.49
C ALA A 68 -9.30 5.24 -11.89
N TRP A 69 -8.24 5.32 -12.70
CA TRP A 69 -8.28 5.91 -14.03
C TRP A 69 -9.20 5.14 -14.99
N ARG A 70 -8.99 3.83 -15.11
CA ARG A 70 -9.77 2.94 -15.99
C ARG A 70 -11.12 2.54 -15.40
N ARG A 71 -11.42 2.97 -14.17
CA ARG A 71 -12.64 2.62 -13.43
C ARG A 71 -12.82 1.12 -13.28
N ASN A 72 -11.72 0.39 -13.11
CA ASN A 72 -11.78 -1.04 -12.85
C ASN A 72 -11.65 -1.30 -11.35
N ALA A 73 -12.76 -1.72 -10.76
CA ALA A 73 -12.87 -2.12 -9.37
C ALA A 73 -11.95 -3.31 -9.02
N ASP A 74 -11.76 -4.26 -9.93
CA ASP A 74 -11.02 -5.50 -9.66
C ASP A 74 -9.53 -5.27 -9.43
N LEU A 75 -8.94 -4.27 -10.10
CA LEU A 75 -7.56 -3.87 -9.85
C LEU A 75 -7.36 -3.34 -8.42
N LEU A 76 -8.42 -2.84 -7.77
CA LEU A 76 -8.35 -2.32 -6.41
C LEU A 76 -8.31 -3.43 -5.35
N LEU A 77 -8.64 -4.67 -5.71
CA LEU A 77 -8.51 -5.82 -4.80
C LEU A 77 -7.04 -6.12 -4.48
N VAL A 78 -6.12 -5.90 -5.42
CA VAL A 78 -4.68 -6.12 -5.20
C VAL A 78 -4.17 -5.28 -4.03
N PRO A 79 -4.27 -3.93 -4.04
CA PRO A 79 -3.87 -3.11 -2.90
C PRO A 79 -4.72 -3.40 -1.66
N ALA A 80 -6.01 -3.71 -1.80
CA ALA A 80 -6.84 -4.07 -0.65
C ALA A 80 -6.33 -5.32 0.09
N LEU A 81 -5.85 -6.33 -0.66
CA LEU A 81 -5.27 -7.55 -0.09
C LEU A 81 -3.88 -7.30 0.51
N LEU A 82 -3.04 -6.47 -0.12
CA LEU A 82 -1.74 -6.08 0.44
C LEU A 82 -1.91 -5.39 1.80
N PHE A 83 -2.73 -4.34 1.87
CA PHE A 83 -2.98 -3.61 3.11
C PHE A 83 -3.82 -4.40 4.11
N GLY A 84 -4.75 -5.23 3.66
CA GLY A 84 -5.55 -6.12 4.53
C GLY A 84 -4.69 -7.18 5.21
N THR A 85 -3.74 -7.76 4.48
CA THR A 85 -2.76 -8.69 5.04
C THR A 85 -1.86 -7.97 6.05
N ALA A 86 -1.34 -6.80 5.68
CA ALA A 86 -0.46 -6.03 6.55
C ALA A 86 -1.16 -5.60 7.86
N LEU A 87 -2.42 -5.14 7.79
CA LEU A 87 -3.26 -4.83 8.95
C LEU A 87 -3.48 -6.06 9.85
N THR A 88 -3.78 -7.21 9.24
CA THR A 88 -4.04 -8.46 9.98
C THR A 88 -2.79 -8.94 10.71
N VAL A 89 -1.65 -8.95 10.02
CA VAL A 89 -0.37 -9.37 10.59
C VAL A 89 0.10 -8.36 11.65
N ARG A 90 -0.19 -7.07 11.49
CA ARG A 90 0.10 -6.07 12.52
C ARG A 90 -0.79 -6.19 13.75
N ALA A 91 -2.06 -6.57 13.58
CA ALA A 91 -2.94 -6.93 14.70
C ALA A 91 -2.44 -8.19 15.44
N LEU A 92 -1.87 -9.16 14.73
CA LEU A 92 -1.19 -10.29 15.37
C LEU A 92 0.05 -9.82 16.15
N SER A 93 0.88 -8.94 15.59
CA SER A 93 2.04 -8.38 16.30
C SER A 93 1.62 -7.59 17.55
N LEU A 94 0.48 -6.88 17.52
CA LEU A 94 -0.08 -6.27 18.73
C LEU A 94 -0.37 -7.31 19.83
N ALA A 95 -0.90 -8.46 19.46
CA ALA A 95 -1.24 -9.53 20.41
C ALA A 95 0.01 -10.25 20.94
N VAL A 96 1.07 -10.37 20.14
CA VAL A 96 2.30 -11.10 20.47
C VAL A 96 3.33 -10.20 21.17
N ASP A 97 3.59 -9.01 20.61
CA ASP A 97 4.68 -8.12 21.00
C ASP A 97 4.20 -6.87 21.76
N GLY A 98 2.91 -6.54 21.68
CA GLY A 98 2.33 -5.35 22.30
C GLY A 98 2.46 -4.08 21.44
N THR A 99 2.32 -2.91 22.08
CA THR A 99 2.36 -1.60 21.42
C THR A 99 3.73 -0.93 21.53
N TYR A 100 4.05 -0.04 20.58
CA TYR A 100 5.17 0.90 20.64
C TYR A 100 4.70 2.36 20.41
N PRO A 101 5.51 3.37 20.72
CA PRO A 101 5.17 4.78 20.44
C PRO A 101 4.79 4.97 18.97
N GLY A 102 3.59 5.47 18.69
CA GLY A 102 3.12 5.64 17.31
C GLY A 102 2.57 4.39 16.63
N PHE A 103 2.40 3.26 17.34
CA PHE A 103 1.82 2.01 16.82
C PHE A 103 0.49 2.20 16.08
N ALA A 104 -0.36 3.13 16.54
CA ALA A 104 -1.67 3.37 15.94
C ALA A 104 -1.58 3.98 14.52
N VAL A 105 -0.50 4.70 14.19
CA VAL A 105 -0.37 5.39 12.89
C VAL A 105 -0.46 4.41 11.71
N PRO A 106 0.40 3.38 11.61
CA PRO A 106 0.32 2.47 10.48
C PRO A 106 -0.97 1.63 10.49
N MET A 107 -1.50 1.26 11.65
CA MET A 107 -2.81 0.58 11.75
C MET A 107 -3.95 1.41 11.14
N VAL A 108 -3.99 2.72 11.41
CA VAL A 108 -5.01 3.63 10.85
C VAL A 108 -4.84 3.78 9.35
N VAL A 109 -3.59 3.93 8.87
CA VAL A 109 -3.30 4.03 7.43
C VAL A 109 -3.75 2.77 6.69
N GLU A 110 -3.44 1.60 7.21
CA GLU A 110 -3.84 0.33 6.58
C GLU A 110 -5.35 0.11 6.61
N ALA A 111 -5.99 0.36 7.75
CA ALA A 111 -7.44 0.29 7.86
C ALA A 111 -8.14 1.25 6.90
N PHE A 112 -7.59 2.47 6.74
CA PHE A 112 -8.07 3.43 5.76
C PHE A 112 -7.98 2.86 4.32
N HIS A 113 -6.85 2.28 3.92
CA HIS A 113 -6.71 1.67 2.59
C HIS A 113 -7.72 0.53 2.39
N VAL A 114 -7.83 -0.39 3.34
CA VAL A 114 -8.75 -1.54 3.26
C VAL A 114 -10.20 -1.08 3.11
N VAL A 115 -10.62 -0.11 3.92
CA VAL A 115 -12.00 0.42 3.86
C VAL A 115 -12.24 1.18 2.57
N LEU A 116 -11.33 2.08 2.18
CA LEU A 116 -11.44 2.87 0.96
C LEU A 116 -11.56 1.97 -0.27
N LEU A 117 -10.65 1.00 -0.40
CA LEU A 117 -10.57 0.11 -1.56
C LEU A 117 -11.70 -0.92 -1.55
N GLY A 118 -12.12 -1.41 -0.39
CA GLY A 118 -13.29 -2.27 -0.26
C GLY A 118 -14.60 -1.57 -0.62
N LEU A 119 -14.76 -0.30 -0.23
CA LEU A 119 -15.90 0.53 -0.65
C LEU A 119 -15.84 0.82 -2.14
N ALA A 120 -14.67 1.15 -2.66
CA ALA A 120 -14.46 1.37 -4.09
C ALA A 120 -14.81 0.14 -4.92
N TRP A 121 -14.38 -1.04 -4.48
CA TRP A 121 -14.67 -2.31 -5.14
C TRP A 121 -16.17 -2.58 -5.22
N ARG A 122 -16.95 -2.21 -4.20
CA ARG A 122 -18.42 -2.37 -4.20
C ARG A 122 -19.16 -1.33 -5.06
N LEU A 123 -18.57 -0.14 -5.26
CA LEU A 123 -19.26 1.01 -5.86
C LEU A 123 -18.83 1.32 -7.30
N LEU A 124 -17.64 0.86 -7.72
CA LEU A 124 -17.11 1.03 -9.07
C LEU A 124 -17.47 -0.15 -9.98
N PRO A 125 -17.44 0.03 -11.30
CA PRO A 125 -17.70 -1.04 -12.25
C PRO A 125 -16.61 -2.13 -12.21
N HIS A 126 -17.04 -3.38 -12.40
CA HIS A 126 -16.18 -4.54 -12.60
C HIS A 126 -15.96 -4.73 -14.09
N HIS A 127 -14.72 -4.88 -14.51
CA HIS A 127 -14.36 -5.10 -15.90
C HIS A 127 -13.55 -6.38 -16.01
N PRO A 128 -13.97 -7.36 -16.83
CA PRO A 128 -13.17 -8.55 -17.08
C PRO A 128 -11.80 -8.17 -17.65
N ILE A 129 -10.77 -8.94 -17.31
CA ILE A 129 -9.37 -8.62 -17.65
C ILE A 129 -9.19 -8.45 -19.17
N GLU A 130 -9.92 -9.23 -19.95
CA GLU A 130 -9.93 -9.22 -21.42
C GLU A 130 -10.27 -7.84 -22.01
N GLU A 131 -11.12 -7.04 -21.36
CA GLU A 131 -11.51 -5.69 -21.80
C GLU A 131 -10.42 -4.62 -21.55
N ILE A 132 -9.41 -4.94 -20.73
CA ILE A 132 -8.35 -4.00 -20.32
C ILE A 132 -7.09 -4.21 -21.16
N THR A 133 -6.90 -5.42 -21.68
CA THR A 133 -5.73 -5.84 -22.45
C THR A 133 -5.87 -5.67 -23.96
N GLY A 134 -7.05 -5.28 -24.45
CA GLY A 134 -7.32 -4.92 -25.85
C GLY A 134 -7.06 -3.45 -26.14
#